data_AF-A0A822FFT1-F1
#
_entry.id   AF-A0A822FFT1-F1
#
_cell.length_a   1.000
_cell.length_b   1.000
_cell.length_c   1.000
_cell.angle_alpha   90.00
_cell.angle_beta   90.00
_cell.angle_gamma   90.00
#
_symmetry.space_group_name_H-M   'P 1'
#
loop_
_entity.id
_entity.type
_entity.pdbx_description
1 polymer ?
#
loop_
_entity_poly.entity_id
_entity_poly.type
_entity_poly.pdbx_seq_one_letter_code
_entity_poly.pdbx_strand_id
1 'polypeptide(L)'
;MSQQPRRRFPENYMVIWVDGNMDLTNKDYQNTMDQLRSVVNQVSLCTTAEECIQQLNENPEEISFVISSGALGQHLVPSIHGMTKLNAIFIFCRKKEQHQVWAQNWAKIKGVHTTIKHICEKLAIATKQCNQDHMS
;
A
#
# COMPACT_ATOMS: atom_id res chain seq x y z
N MET A 1 -15.60 27.48 14.92
CA MET A 1 -15.31 26.44 13.91
C MET A 1 -13.97 25.83 14.26
N SER A 2 -14.00 24.63 14.84
CA SER A 2 -12.84 23.90 15.33
C SER A 2 -12.01 23.41 14.15
N GLN A 3 -10.82 23.99 13.95
CA GLN A 3 -9.82 23.39 13.08
C GLN A 3 -9.37 22.09 13.74
N GLN A 4 -9.64 20.96 13.09
CA GLN A 4 -9.03 19.70 13.47
C GLN A 4 -7.50 19.84 13.37
N PRO A 5 -6.72 19.37 14.35
CA PRO A 5 -5.27 19.41 14.25
C PRO A 5 -4.86 18.57 13.05
N ARG A 6 -4.25 19.21 12.04
CA ARG A 6 -3.58 18.51 10.94
C ARG A 6 -2.58 17.55 11.57
N ARG A 7 -2.82 16.24 11.46
CA ARG A 7 -1.81 15.23 11.79
C ARG A 7 -0.60 15.55 10.93
N ARG A 8 0.46 16.10 11.53
CA ARG A 8 1.73 16.32 10.84
C ARG A 8 2.38 14.95 10.69
N PHE A 9 2.23 14.34 9.52
CA PHE A 9 3.10 13.27 9.10
C PHE A 9 4.43 13.91 8.70
N PRO A 10 5.55 13.57 9.35
CA PRO A 10 6.86 14.18 9.05
C PRO A 10 7.29 13.98 7.59
N GLU A 11 6.82 12.89 6.96
CA GLU A 11 7.07 12.52 5.57
C GLU A 11 5.74 12.30 4.82
N ASN A 12 5.74 12.63 3.51
CA ASN A 12 4.64 12.31 2.61
C ASN A 12 4.76 10.86 2.14
N TYR A 13 3.93 9.99 2.70
CA TYR A 13 3.79 8.62 2.24
C TYR A 13 2.56 8.46 1.34
N MET A 14 2.77 7.76 0.23
CA MET A 14 1.70 7.34 -0.66
C MET A 14 1.46 5.84 -0.50
N VAL A 15 0.18 5.46 -0.43
CA VAL A 15 -0.27 4.09 -0.69
C VAL A 15 -0.88 4.04 -2.08
N ILE A 16 -0.44 3.11 -2.91
CA ILE A 16 -1.09 2.77 -4.17
C ILE A 16 -1.86 1.47 -3.96
N TRP A 17 -3.18 1.52 -4.06
CA TRP A 17 -4.02 0.33 -4.03
C TRP A 17 -4.38 -0.09 -5.45
N VAL A 18 -3.86 -1.25 -5.85
CA VAL A 18 -4.09 -1.86 -7.16
C VAL A 18 -5.16 -2.94 -7.07
N ASP A 19 -6.35 -2.65 -7.58
CA ASP A 19 -7.49 -3.57 -7.64
C ASP A 19 -8.31 -3.37 -8.93
N GLY A 20 -8.33 -4.39 -9.78
CA GLY A 20 -9.08 -4.37 -11.04
C GLY A 20 -10.60 -4.51 -10.89
N ASN A 21 -11.10 -4.81 -9.68
CA ASN A 21 -12.54 -5.00 -9.41
C ASN A 21 -13.09 -3.93 -8.45
N MET A 22 -12.52 -2.73 -8.46
CA MET A 22 -12.82 -1.69 -7.49
C MET A 22 -14.25 -1.15 -7.65
N ASP A 23 -15.14 -1.49 -6.71
CA ASP A 23 -16.46 -0.87 -6.58
C ASP A 23 -16.38 0.30 -5.57
N LEU A 24 -16.22 1.51 -6.10
CA LEU A 24 -16.10 2.75 -5.34
C LEU A 24 -17.38 3.11 -4.56
N THR A 25 -18.52 2.53 -4.91
CA THR A 25 -19.82 2.78 -4.27
C THR A 25 -20.07 1.88 -3.06
N ASN A 26 -19.22 0.87 -2.86
CA ASN A 26 -19.31 -0.07 -1.76
C ASN A 26 -18.93 0.60 -0.42
N LYS A 27 -19.75 0.41 0.63
CA LYS A 27 -19.46 0.93 1.98
C LYS A 27 -18.16 0.36 2.57
N ASP A 28 -17.85 -0.90 2.27
CA ASP A 28 -16.60 -1.54 2.72
C ASP A 28 -15.38 -0.86 2.09
N TYR A 29 -15.54 -0.35 0.87
CA TYR A 29 -14.51 0.41 0.19
C TYR A 29 -14.27 1.77 0.87
N GLN A 30 -15.32 2.52 1.17
CA GLN A 30 -15.21 3.80 1.89
C GLN A 30 -14.56 3.62 3.27
N ASN A 31 -15.00 2.61 4.04
CA ASN A 31 -14.40 2.26 5.32
C ASN A 31 -12.92 1.87 5.22
N THR A 32 -12.52 1.25 4.11
CA THR A 32 -11.11 0.91 3.84
C THR A 32 -10.30 2.17 3.56
N MET A 33 -10.80 3.07 2.73
CA MET A 33 -10.14 4.33 2.41
C MET A 33 -9.93 5.20 3.65
N ASP A 34 -10.93 5.28 4.53
CA ASP A 34 -10.82 6.02 5.79
C ASP A 34 -9.76 5.41 6.72
N GLN A 35 -9.68 4.08 6.80
CA GLN A 35 -8.64 3.40 7.56
C GLN A 35 -7.24 3.65 7.00
N LEU A 36 -7.06 3.60 5.68
CA LEU A 36 -5.77 3.89 5.04
C LEU A 36 -5.34 5.35 5.24
N ARG A 37 -6.25 6.30 5.01
CA ARG A 37 -6.01 7.75 5.23
C ARG A 37 -5.77 8.12 6.69
N SER A 38 -6.14 7.25 7.64
CA SER A 38 -5.77 7.45 9.03
C SER A 38 -4.27 7.20 9.30
N VAL A 39 -3.59 6.51 8.38
CA VAL A 39 -2.18 6.07 8.49
C VAL A 39 -1.25 6.82 7.52
N VAL A 40 -1.73 7.21 6.33
CA VAL A 40 -0.93 7.87 5.29
C VAL A 40 -1.63 9.12 4.73
N ASN A 41 -0.85 9.99 4.09
CA ASN A 41 -1.35 11.26 3.54
C ASN A 41 -2.11 11.06 2.23
N GLN A 42 -1.64 10.13 1.41
CA GLN A 42 -2.13 9.94 0.06
C GLN A 42 -2.47 8.46 -0.18
N VAL A 43 -3.61 8.25 -0.83
CA VAL A 43 -4.02 6.95 -1.34
C VAL A 43 -4.39 7.11 -2.81
N SER A 44 -3.58 6.55 -3.69
CA SER A 44 -3.83 6.44 -5.12
C SER A 44 -4.45 5.10 -5.45
N LEU A 45 -5.31 5.08 -6.46
CA LEU A 45 -6.05 3.90 -6.89
C LEU A 45 -5.63 3.54 -8.31
N CYS A 46 -5.34 2.27 -8.54
CA CYS A 46 -5.00 1.74 -9.84
C CYS A 46 -5.84 0.51 -10.11
N THR A 47 -6.26 0.34 -11.34
CA THR A 47 -6.96 -0.87 -11.81
C THR A 47 -6.03 -1.81 -12.55
N THR A 48 -4.89 -1.30 -13.04
CA THR A 48 -3.90 -2.05 -13.82
C THR A 48 -2.50 -1.96 -13.23
N ALA A 49 -1.61 -2.85 -13.68
CA ALA A 49 -0.21 -2.83 -13.28
C ALA A 49 0.53 -1.61 -13.88
N GLU A 50 0.16 -1.25 -15.10
CA GLU A 50 0.71 -0.11 -15.84
C GLU A 50 0.40 1.21 -15.13
N GLU A 51 -0.83 1.41 -14.67
CA GLU A 51 -1.22 2.57 -13.85
C GLU A 51 -0.40 2.63 -12.56
N CYS A 52 -0.20 1.49 -11.88
CA CYS A 52 0.61 1.43 -10.67
C CYS A 52 2.07 1.84 -10.95
N ILE A 53 2.66 1.36 -12.04
CA ILE A 53 4.04 1.69 -12.43
C ILE A 53 4.15 3.17 -12.78
N GLN A 54 3.16 3.72 -13.49
CA GLN A 54 3.11 5.14 -13.81
C GLN A 54 3.05 5.99 -12.53
N GLN A 55 2.12 5.68 -11.62
CA GLN A 55 1.98 6.37 -10.33
C GLN A 55 3.26 6.31 -9.50
N LEU A 56 3.92 5.16 -9.45
CA LEU A 56 5.22 5.05 -8.81
C LEU A 56 6.22 6.02 -9.46
N ASN A 57 6.23 6.18 -10.78
CA ASN A 57 7.16 7.02 -11.52
C ASN A 57 6.90 8.53 -11.50
N GLU A 58 5.69 8.97 -11.15
CA GLU A 58 5.33 10.39 -11.18
C GLU A 58 6.12 11.25 -10.17
N ASN A 59 6.32 10.77 -8.95
CA ASN A 59 7.08 11.48 -7.91
C ASN A 59 8.25 10.63 -7.40
N PRO A 60 9.48 10.82 -7.91
CA PRO A 60 10.63 9.99 -7.54
C PRO A 60 11.06 10.14 -6.07
N GLU A 61 10.75 11.27 -5.44
CA GLU A 61 11.09 11.57 -4.04
C GLU A 61 10.05 11.04 -3.03
N GLU A 62 8.89 10.55 -3.51
CA GLU A 62 7.80 10.10 -2.63
C GLU A 62 7.93 8.61 -2.31
N ILE A 63 8.10 8.29 -1.02
CA ILE A 63 8.16 6.92 -0.54
C ILE A 63 6.77 6.29 -0.64
N SER A 64 6.72 5.17 -1.34
CA SER A 64 5.47 4.52 -1.73
C SER A 64 5.33 3.12 -1.12
N PHE A 65 4.09 2.77 -0.83
CA PHE A 65 3.64 1.45 -0.40
C PHE A 65 2.60 0.95 -1.39
N VAL A 66 2.62 -0.35 -1.70
CA VAL A 66 1.64 -0.94 -2.64
C VAL A 66 0.76 -1.95 -1.92
N ILE A 67 -0.55 -1.86 -2.13
CA ILE A 67 -1.53 -2.87 -1.75
C ILE A 67 -2.05 -3.50 -3.04
N SER A 68 -2.01 -4.82 -3.16
CA SER A 68 -2.52 -5.52 -4.35
C SER A 68 -3.29 -6.78 -3.98
N SER A 69 -4.19 -7.21 -4.86
CA SER A 69 -4.83 -8.53 -4.72
C SER A 69 -3.83 -9.67 -4.92
N GLY A 70 -4.18 -10.89 -4.50
CA GLY A 70 -3.31 -12.05 -4.66
C GLY A 70 -2.96 -12.37 -6.13
N ALA A 71 -3.96 -12.38 -7.01
CA ALA A 71 -3.76 -12.70 -8.43
C ALA A 71 -3.04 -11.58 -9.17
N LEU A 72 -3.48 -10.33 -8.99
CA LEU A 72 -2.85 -9.18 -9.65
C LEU A 72 -1.43 -8.95 -9.13
N GLY A 73 -1.22 -9.09 -7.82
CA GLY A 73 0.09 -8.97 -7.19
C GLY A 73 1.11 -9.96 -7.75
N GLN A 74 0.70 -11.18 -8.09
CA GLN A 74 1.61 -12.18 -8.66
C GLN A 74 2.19 -11.73 -10.01
N HIS A 75 1.47 -10.91 -10.77
CA HIS A 75 1.94 -10.36 -12.04
C HIS A 75 2.63 -8.99 -11.89
N LEU A 76 2.16 -8.16 -10.94
CA LEU A 76 2.69 -6.82 -10.70
C LEU A 76 4.05 -6.82 -9.99
N VAL A 77 4.21 -7.65 -8.95
CA VAL A 77 5.39 -7.61 -8.06
C VAL A 77 6.72 -7.78 -8.80
N PRO A 78 6.87 -8.70 -9.77
CA PRO A 78 8.10 -8.83 -10.55
C PRO A 78 8.57 -7.52 -11.23
N SER A 79 7.64 -6.64 -11.59
CA SER A 79 7.94 -5.39 -12.28
C SER A 79 8.32 -4.24 -11.34
N ILE A 80 7.90 -4.29 -10.07
CA ILE A 80 8.03 -3.16 -9.13
C ILE A 80 8.98 -3.42 -7.96
N HIS A 81 9.29 -4.69 -7.63
CA HIS A 81 10.04 -5.02 -6.41
C HIS A 81 11.44 -4.36 -6.35
N GLY A 82 12.06 -4.07 -7.50
CA GLY A 82 13.36 -3.43 -7.60
C GLY A 82 13.35 -1.91 -7.39
N MET A 83 12.18 -1.26 -7.42
CA MET A 83 12.10 0.21 -7.36
C MET A 83 12.48 0.73 -5.98
N THR A 84 13.47 1.62 -5.89
CA THR A 84 14.03 2.13 -4.62
C THR A 84 12.97 2.80 -3.73
N LYS A 85 12.12 3.66 -4.32
CA LYS A 85 11.01 4.35 -3.64
C LYS A 85 9.89 3.44 -3.13
N LEU A 86 9.82 2.19 -3.62
CA LEU A 86 8.86 1.22 -3.11
C LEU A 86 9.42 0.59 -1.83
N ASN A 87 8.88 0.98 -0.68
CA ASN A 87 9.35 0.48 0.62
C ASN A 87 8.80 -0.93 0.91
N ALA A 88 7.48 -1.10 0.78
CA ALA A 88 6.82 -2.37 1.07
C ALA A 88 5.58 -2.61 0.20
N ILE A 89 5.26 -3.90 0.06
CA ILE A 89 4.11 -4.42 -0.65
C ILE A 89 3.28 -5.26 0.33
N PHE A 90 1.96 -5.06 0.32
CA PHE A 90 1.01 -5.84 1.10
C PHE A 90 0.03 -6.53 0.15
N ILE A 91 -0.14 -7.84 0.31
CA ILE A 91 -1.12 -8.58 -0.49
C ILE A 91 -2.42 -8.68 0.29
N PHE A 92 -3.50 -8.12 -0.25
CA PHE A 92 -4.85 -8.23 0.31
C PHE A 92 -5.61 -9.35 -0.41
N CYS A 93 -5.79 -10.49 0.25
CA CYS A 93 -6.44 -11.65 -0.36
C CYS A 93 -7.12 -12.54 0.67
N ARG A 94 -8.37 -12.94 0.40
CA ARG A 94 -9.09 -13.93 1.21
C ARG A 94 -8.49 -15.34 1.11
N LYS A 95 -7.95 -15.71 -0.06
CA LYS A 95 -7.29 -16.99 -0.31
C LYS A 95 -5.80 -16.89 0.03
N LYS A 96 -5.53 -16.69 1.33
CA LYS A 96 -4.17 -16.44 1.83
C LYS A 96 -3.19 -17.56 1.45
N GLU A 97 -3.56 -18.81 1.73
CA GLU A 97 -2.72 -19.99 1.51
C GLU A 97 -2.24 -20.10 0.06
N GLN A 98 -3.13 -19.84 -0.90
CA GLN A 98 -2.83 -19.90 -2.34
C GLN A 98 -1.73 -18.91 -2.76
N HIS A 99 -1.72 -17.71 -2.17
CA HIS A 99 -0.83 -16.64 -2.61
C HIS A 99 0.38 -16.44 -1.68
N GLN A 100 0.37 -17.05 -0.51
CA GLN A 100 1.47 -16.93 0.45
C GLN A 100 2.76 -17.58 -0.05
N VAL A 101 2.65 -18.69 -0.79
CA VAL A 101 3.82 -19.42 -1.30
C VAL A 101 4.68 -18.55 -2.22
N TRP A 102 4.07 -17.90 -3.21
CA TRP A 102 4.83 -17.03 -4.12
C TRP A 102 5.20 -15.70 -3.45
N ALA A 103 4.36 -15.17 -2.56
CA ALA A 103 4.59 -13.90 -1.89
C ALA A 103 5.85 -13.92 -1.01
N GLN A 104 6.15 -15.07 -0.39
CA GLN A 104 7.35 -15.26 0.44
C GLN A 104 8.67 -15.14 -0.34
N ASN A 105 8.64 -15.27 -1.67
CA ASN A 105 9.83 -15.16 -2.51
C ASN A 105 10.29 -13.71 -2.72
N TRP A 106 9.52 -12.72 -2.25
CA TRP A 106 9.81 -11.30 -2.49
C TRP A 106 10.05 -10.55 -1.18
N ALA A 107 11.28 -10.06 -0.96
CA ALA A 107 11.69 -9.41 0.30
C ALA A 107 10.86 -8.16 0.69
N LYS A 108 10.31 -7.46 -0.31
CA LYS A 108 9.47 -6.28 -0.09
C LYS A 108 8.02 -6.62 0.27
N ILE A 109 7.58 -7.87 0.08
CA ILE A 109 6.26 -8.27 0.54
C ILE A 109 6.28 -8.46 2.06
N LYS A 110 5.44 -7.71 2.76
CA LYS A 110 5.32 -7.75 4.23
C LYS A 110 4.17 -8.63 4.71
N GLY A 111 3.51 -9.34 3.79
CA GLY A 111 2.60 -10.43 4.10
C GLY A 111 1.39 -10.51 3.16
N VAL A 112 0.66 -11.60 3.33
CA VAL A 112 -0.68 -11.80 2.76
C VAL A 112 -1.70 -11.67 3.89
N HIS A 113 -2.63 -10.74 3.73
CA HIS A 113 -3.58 -10.30 4.73
C HIS A 113 -5.01 -10.46 4.21
N THR A 114 -5.89 -10.94 5.07
CA THR A 114 -7.31 -11.13 4.77
C THR A 114 -8.17 -9.94 5.22
N THR A 115 -7.60 -9.00 5.99
CA THR A 115 -8.28 -7.81 6.50
C THR A 115 -7.44 -6.56 6.29
N ILE A 116 -8.10 -5.47 5.93
CA ILE A 116 -7.50 -4.14 5.78
C ILE A 116 -6.92 -3.65 7.11
N LYS A 117 -7.62 -3.88 8.23
CA LYS A 117 -7.14 -3.50 9.57
C LYS A 117 -5.71 -4.00 9.82
N HIS A 118 -5.43 -5.25 9.49
CA HIS A 118 -4.09 -5.82 9.68
C HIS A 118 -3.05 -5.18 8.73
N ILE A 119 -3.45 -4.80 7.52
CA ILE A 119 -2.59 -4.02 6.62
C ILE A 119 -2.30 -2.64 7.23
N CYS A 120 -3.31 -1.92 7.72
CA CYS A 120 -3.14 -0.61 8.35
C CYS A 120 -2.19 -0.65 9.56
N GLU A 121 -2.30 -1.68 10.40
CA GLU A 121 -1.38 -1.89 11.54
C GLU A 121 0.07 -2.08 11.06
N LYS A 122 0.29 -2.91 10.03
CA LYS A 122 1.63 -3.14 9.48
C LYS A 122 2.17 -1.93 8.73
N LEU A 123 1.32 -1.22 8.00
CA LEU A 123 1.65 0.01 7.32
C LEU A 123 2.09 1.09 8.31
N ALA A 124 1.37 1.25 9.44
CA ALA A 124 1.74 2.20 10.48
C ALA A 124 3.09 1.88 11.15
N ILE A 125 3.47 0.61 11.21
CA ILE A 125 4.81 0.20 11.68
C ILE A 125 5.86 0.53 10.61
N ALA A 126 5.59 0.18 9.35
CA ALA A 126 6.53 0.40 8.25
C ALA A 126 6.82 1.89 8.03
N THR A 127 5.81 2.76 8.11
CA THR A 127 6.00 4.22 8.01
C THR A 127 6.83 4.77 9.17
N LYS A 128 6.63 4.27 10.40
CA LYS A 128 7.48 4.68 11.55
C LYS A 128 8.93 4.26 11.40
N GLN A 129 9.18 3.03 10.94
CA GLN A 129 10.53 2.53 10.68
C GLN A 129 11.22 3.35 9.59
N CYS A 130 10.50 3.66 8.51
CA CYS A 130 11.01 4.47 7.42
C CYS A 130 11.47 5.86 7.90
N ASN A 131 10.68 6.55 8.72
CA ASN A 131 11.09 7.84 9.31
C ASN A 131 12.35 7.73 10.19
N GLN A 132 12.54 6.61 10.89
CA GLN A 132 13.71 6.40 11.74
C GLN A 132 14.97 6.19 10.90
N ASP A 133 14.87 5.41 9.82
CA ASP A 133 15.98 5.13 8.91
C ASP A 133 16.45 6.38 8.13
N HIS A 134 15.55 7.34 7.85
CA HIS A 134 15.91 8.61 7.17
C HIS A 134 16.51 9.66 8.11
N MET A 135 16.32 9.50 9.42
CA MET A 135 16.79 10.45 10.44
C MET A 135 18.11 10.02 11.12
N SER A 136 18.63 8.83 10.77
CA SER A 136 19.89 8.25 11.26
C SER A 136 21.00 8.35 10.22
#